data_AF-N1U576-F1
#
_entry.id   AF-N1U576-F1
#
_cell.length_a   1.000
_cell.length_b   1.000
_cell.length_c   1.000
_cell.angle_alpha   90.00
_cell.angle_beta   90.00
_cell.angle_gamma   90.00
#
_symmetry.space_group_name_H-M   'P 1'
#
loop_
_entity.id
_entity.type
_entity.pdbx_description
1 polymer ?
#
loop_
_entity_poly.entity_id
_entity_poly.type
_entity_poly.pdbx_seq_one_letter_code
_entity_poly.pdbx_strand_id
1 'polypeptide(L)'
;MPTAYLLASFIIFPILGFLYMFFSWICGGNTDWKQNFRASTAILSVFWAILFLQSFGGLIHIYLGMWIGIAFTAYVPFLFFLALTFYLKAPVKRTAIVLSLFTIVFLYLQYSKMDSYIKDYKIIENMNSQKSPIKEKEIQGEREATEIIRKAMEKARAEDFNQRGFDDL
;
A
#
# COMPACT_ATOMS: atom_id res chain seq x y z
N MET A 1 18.39 -2.67 -19.58
CA MET A 1 17.13 -2.05 -19.11
C MET A 1 17.17 -0.53 -18.82
N PRO A 2 18.29 0.22 -18.82
CA PRO A 2 18.26 1.69 -18.66
C PRO A 2 17.60 2.45 -19.84
N THR A 3 17.73 1.91 -21.04
CA THR A 3 17.27 2.54 -22.30
C THR A 3 15.76 2.72 -22.34
N ALA A 4 14.99 1.81 -21.75
CA ALA A 4 13.54 1.89 -21.68
C ALA A 4 13.06 3.04 -20.78
N TYR A 5 13.72 3.27 -19.64
CA TYR A 5 13.40 4.38 -18.73
C TYR A 5 13.76 5.74 -19.34
N LEU A 6 14.85 5.80 -20.11
CA LEU A 6 15.20 7.01 -20.87
C LEU A 6 14.15 7.33 -21.94
N LEU A 7 13.74 6.32 -22.72
CA LEU A 7 12.67 6.49 -23.73
C LEU A 7 11.33 6.89 -23.11
N ALA A 8 10.96 6.26 -21.99
CA ALA A 8 9.76 6.63 -21.25
C ALA A 8 9.82 8.08 -20.74
N SER A 9 10.99 8.52 -20.26
CA SER A 9 11.19 9.89 -19.78
C SER A 9 10.94 10.93 -20.88
N PHE A 10 11.41 10.66 -22.12
CA PHE A 10 11.16 11.54 -23.27
C PHE A 10 9.68 11.73 -23.59
N ILE A 11 8.83 10.80 -23.21
CA ILE A 11 7.38 10.86 -23.43
C ILE A 11 6.69 11.51 -22.23
N ILE A 12 7.07 11.11 -21.01
CA ILE A 12 6.44 11.54 -19.76
C ILE A 12 6.66 13.03 -19.49
N PHE A 13 7.89 13.53 -19.64
CA PHE A 13 8.20 14.93 -19.34
C PHE A 13 7.40 15.93 -20.19
N PRO A 14 7.30 15.77 -21.53
CA PRO A 14 6.46 16.65 -22.35
C PRO A 14 4.97 16.55 -21.98
N ILE A 15 4.44 15.35 -21.72
CA ILE A 15 3.03 15.18 -21.32
C ILE A 15 2.73 15.96 -20.04
N LEU A 16 3.63 15.91 -19.05
CA LEU A 16 3.52 16.71 -17.83
C LEU A 16 3.53 18.22 -18.09
N GLY A 17 4.38 18.69 -19.00
CA GLY A 17 4.40 20.08 -19.42
C GLY A 17 3.06 20.52 -20.03
N PHE A 18 2.49 19.70 -20.91
CA PHE A 18 1.18 19.95 -21.51
C PHE A 18 0.05 19.92 -20.49
N LEU A 19 0.10 19.00 -19.53
CA LEU A 19 -0.86 18.93 -18.43
C LEU A 19 -0.86 20.22 -17.60
N TYR A 20 0.33 20.74 -17.25
CA TYR A 20 0.45 22.02 -16.55
C TYR A 20 -0.06 23.19 -17.38
N MET A 21 0.23 23.20 -18.68
CA MET A 21 -0.27 24.22 -19.59
C MET A 21 -1.80 24.22 -19.67
N PHE A 22 -2.43 23.04 -19.65
CA PHE A 22 -3.88 22.88 -19.57
C PHE A 22 -4.45 23.42 -18.26
N PHE A 23 -3.85 23.09 -17.11
CA PHE A 23 -4.27 23.64 -15.81
C PHE A 23 -4.07 25.15 -15.73
N SER A 24 -2.96 25.65 -16.27
CA SER A 24 -2.69 27.08 -16.34
C SER A 24 -3.74 27.79 -17.19
N TRP A 25 -4.09 27.24 -18.35
CA TRP A 25 -5.14 27.76 -19.21
C TRP A 25 -6.51 27.81 -18.52
N ILE A 26 -6.92 26.73 -17.85
CA ILE A 26 -8.17 26.68 -17.06
C ILE A 26 -8.16 27.72 -15.95
N CYS A 27 -7.04 27.83 -15.23
CA CYS A 27 -6.91 28.77 -14.13
C CYS A 27 -6.77 30.22 -14.61
N GLY A 28 -6.51 30.47 -15.90
CA GLY A 28 -6.28 31.80 -16.47
C GLY A 28 -4.87 32.35 -16.26
N GLY A 29 -3.89 31.46 -16.09
CA GLY A 29 -2.46 31.80 -15.99
C GLY A 29 -1.75 31.81 -17.34
N ASN A 30 -0.42 31.95 -17.29
CA ASN A 30 0.44 31.97 -18.46
C ASN A 30 0.54 30.56 -19.10
N THR A 31 0.28 30.47 -20.39
CA THR A 31 0.33 29.24 -21.19
C THR A 31 1.66 29.06 -21.94
N ASP A 32 2.69 29.85 -21.63
CA ASP A 32 4.03 29.69 -22.19
C ASP A 32 4.61 28.30 -21.90
N TRP A 33 4.96 27.56 -22.96
CA TRP A 33 5.52 26.20 -22.85
C TRP A 33 6.72 26.13 -21.88
N LYS A 34 7.69 27.03 -22.03
CA LYS A 34 8.92 27.01 -21.23
C LYS A 34 8.65 27.18 -19.73
N GLN A 35 7.68 28.03 -19.38
CA GLN A 35 7.32 28.26 -17.97
C GLN A 35 6.54 27.07 -17.41
N ASN A 36 5.53 26.58 -18.14
CA ASN A 36 4.73 25.43 -17.72
C ASN A 36 5.58 24.16 -17.59
N PHE A 37 6.47 23.90 -18.55
CA PHE A 37 7.40 22.79 -18.49
C PHE A 37 8.31 22.88 -17.26
N ARG A 38 8.91 24.06 -16.99
CA ARG A 38 9.78 24.26 -15.82
C ARG A 38 9.03 24.07 -14.51
N ALA A 39 7.81 24.60 -14.41
CA ALA A 39 6.94 24.41 -13.25
C ALA A 39 6.61 22.93 -13.03
N SER A 40 6.25 22.21 -14.10
CA SER A 40 5.92 20.79 -14.03
C SER A 40 7.10 19.95 -13.56
N THR A 41 8.31 20.21 -14.07
CA THR A 41 9.51 19.48 -13.68
C THR A 41 9.90 19.74 -12.23
N ALA A 42 9.74 20.97 -11.74
CA ALA A 42 10.07 21.33 -10.37
C ALA A 42 9.13 20.65 -9.36
N ILE A 43 7.83 20.66 -9.63
CA ILE A 43 6.86 20.00 -8.74
C ILE A 43 7.01 18.48 -8.81
N LEU A 44 7.26 17.93 -10.00
CA LEU A 44 7.49 16.49 -10.15
C LEU A 44 8.74 16.02 -9.40
N SER A 45 9.83 16.79 -9.39
CA SER A 45 11.04 16.38 -8.66
C SER A 45 10.79 16.36 -7.15
N VAL A 46 10.05 17.34 -6.62
CA VAL A 46 9.65 17.38 -5.21
C VAL A 46 8.73 16.20 -4.90
N PHE A 47 7.77 15.89 -5.78
CA PHE A 47 6.88 14.74 -5.64
C PHE A 47 7.64 13.41 -5.60
N TRP A 48 8.65 13.22 -6.46
CA TRP A 48 9.49 12.01 -6.43
C TRP A 48 10.31 11.89 -5.14
N ALA A 49 10.91 12.97 -4.67
CA ALA A 49 11.65 12.97 -3.40
C ALA A 49 10.74 12.59 -2.22
N ILE A 50 9.51 13.10 -2.24
CA ILE A 50 8.46 12.81 -1.28
C ILE A 50 8.06 11.33 -1.31
N LEU A 51 7.80 10.75 -2.49
CA LEU A 51 7.45 9.34 -2.62
C LEU A 51 8.57 8.42 -2.14
N PHE A 52 9.82 8.82 -2.43
CA PHE A 52 11.00 8.12 -1.93
C PHE A 52 11.02 8.12 -0.40
N LEU A 53 10.87 9.29 0.24
CA LEU A 53 10.78 9.41 1.70
C LEU A 53 9.64 8.59 2.30
N GLN A 54 8.46 8.60 1.68
CA GLN A 54 7.31 7.80 2.12
C GLN A 54 7.59 6.29 2.03
N SER A 55 8.26 5.84 0.97
CA SER A 55 8.64 4.43 0.80
C SER A 55 9.61 3.98 1.90
N PHE A 56 10.61 4.79 2.25
CA PHE A 56 11.51 4.51 3.38
C PHE A 56 10.78 4.54 4.73
N GLY A 57 9.91 5.53 4.95
CA GLY A 57 9.12 5.63 6.17
C GLY A 57 8.19 4.44 6.39
N GLY A 58 7.58 3.93 5.30
CA GLY A 58 6.73 2.74 5.33
C GLY A 58 7.49 1.44 5.62
N LEU A 59 8.75 1.33 5.19
CA LEU A 59 9.60 0.17 5.51
C LEU A 59 10.02 0.13 6.98
N ILE A 60 10.21 1.29 7.61
CA ILE A 60 10.58 1.38 9.03
C ILE A 60 9.36 1.13 9.93
N HIS A 61 8.23 1.77 9.63
CA HIS A 61 7.00 1.59 10.41
C HIS A 61 5.77 2.01 9.60
N ILE A 62 4.77 1.12 9.49
CA ILE A 62 3.62 1.31 8.59
C ILE A 62 2.83 2.60 8.92
N TYR A 63 2.73 2.95 10.21
CA TYR A 63 2.09 4.20 10.64
C TYR A 63 2.91 5.45 10.29
N LEU A 64 4.25 5.38 10.28
CA LEU A 64 5.08 6.52 9.86
C LEU A 64 4.90 6.79 8.37
N GLY A 65 4.96 5.75 7.54
CA GLY A 65 4.70 5.86 6.11
C GLY A 65 3.30 6.41 5.81
N MET A 66 2.30 6.02 6.61
CA MET A 66 0.93 6.53 6.50
C MET A 66 0.82 8.03 6.86
N TRP A 67 1.38 8.46 8.00
CA TRP A 67 1.36 9.89 8.39
C TRP A 67 2.10 10.77 7.39
N ILE A 68 3.24 10.29 6.90
CA ILE A 68 4.03 10.94 5.85
C ILE A 68 3.18 11.06 4.58
N GLY A 69 2.52 9.98 4.14
CA GLY A 69 1.62 9.99 3.00
C GLY A 69 0.45 10.97 3.14
N ILE A 70 -0.16 11.05 4.33
CA ILE A 70 -1.27 11.99 4.60
C ILE A 70 -0.79 13.44 4.50
N ALA A 71 0.33 13.77 5.16
CA ALA A 71 0.92 15.12 5.10
C ALA A 71 1.22 15.54 3.66
N PHE A 72 1.72 14.61 2.84
CA PHE A 72 2.02 14.86 1.44
C PHE A 72 0.81 14.98 0.53
N THR A 73 -0.28 14.30 0.86
CA THR A 73 -1.55 14.41 0.12
C THR A 73 -2.09 15.84 0.18
N ALA A 74 -1.84 16.57 1.27
CA ALA A 74 -2.17 17.99 1.38
C ALA A 74 -1.10 18.91 0.76
N TYR A 75 0.18 18.53 0.82
CA TYR A 75 1.29 19.35 0.35
C TYR A 75 1.37 19.46 -1.18
N VAL A 76 1.06 18.39 -1.91
CA VAL A 76 1.13 18.38 -3.39
C VAL A 76 0.16 19.39 -4.02
N PRO A 77 -1.13 19.44 -3.63
CA PRO A 77 -2.02 20.52 -4.07
C PRO A 77 -1.48 21.90 -3.71
N PHE A 78 -0.95 22.09 -2.50
CA PHE A 78 -0.41 23.38 -2.08
C PHE A 78 0.75 23.86 -2.97
N LEU A 79 1.67 22.98 -3.34
CA LEU A 79 2.73 23.32 -4.32
C LEU A 79 2.15 23.68 -5.69
N PHE A 80 1.13 22.94 -6.13
CA PHE A 80 0.41 23.23 -7.38
C PHE A 80 -0.21 24.62 -7.37
N PHE A 81 -0.83 25.02 -6.24
CA PHE A 81 -1.38 26.35 -6.04
C PHE A 81 -0.32 27.44 -6.16
N LEU A 82 0.83 27.27 -5.49
CA LEU A 82 1.91 28.25 -5.52
C LEU A 82 2.49 28.39 -6.93
N ALA A 83 2.70 27.30 -7.66
CA ALA A 83 3.19 27.36 -9.03
C ALA A 83 2.19 28.05 -9.98
N LEU A 84 0.89 27.76 -9.84
CA LEU A 84 -0.13 28.40 -10.67
C LEU A 84 -0.26 29.90 -10.36
N THR A 85 -0.30 30.29 -9.08
CA THR A 85 -0.57 31.67 -8.67
C THR A 85 0.65 32.58 -8.74
N PHE A 86 1.80 32.17 -8.18
CA PHE A 86 3.00 33.01 -8.12
C PHE A 86 3.85 32.91 -9.39
N TYR A 87 4.02 31.72 -9.94
CA TYR A 87 4.93 31.50 -11.05
C TYR A 87 4.26 31.66 -12.42
N LEU A 88 3.06 31.10 -12.58
CA LEU A 88 2.27 31.21 -13.82
C LEU A 88 1.26 32.38 -13.78
N LYS A 89 1.24 33.18 -12.70
CA LYS A 89 0.41 34.39 -12.56
C LYS A 89 -1.10 34.16 -12.73
N ALA A 90 -1.59 32.96 -12.42
CA ALA A 90 -3.02 32.67 -12.49
C ALA A 90 -3.80 33.40 -11.37
N PRO A 91 -5.02 33.87 -11.64
CA PRO A 91 -5.87 34.50 -10.63
C PRO A 91 -6.18 33.56 -9.46
N VAL A 92 -5.91 34.05 -8.25
CA VAL A 92 -6.02 33.30 -6.99
C VAL A 92 -7.41 32.70 -6.79
N LYS A 93 -8.47 33.49 -7.03
CA LYS A 93 -9.86 33.07 -6.81
C LYS A 93 -10.24 31.86 -7.69
N ARG A 94 -9.91 31.89 -8.98
CA ARG A 94 -10.20 30.77 -9.90
C ARG A 94 -9.33 29.55 -9.57
N THR A 95 -8.04 29.77 -9.33
CA THR A 95 -7.09 28.69 -9.03
C THR A 95 -7.50 27.92 -7.78
N ALA A 96 -7.90 28.62 -6.71
CA ALA A 96 -8.37 28.00 -5.48
C ALA A 96 -9.61 27.11 -5.70
N ILE A 97 -10.58 27.55 -6.51
CA ILE A 97 -11.79 26.77 -6.81
C ILE A 97 -11.43 25.49 -7.57
N VAL A 98 -10.68 25.62 -8.67
CA VAL A 98 -10.29 24.49 -9.52
C VAL A 98 -9.49 23.47 -8.72
N LEU A 99 -8.55 23.95 -7.92
CA LEU A 99 -7.67 23.09 -7.15
C LEU A 99 -8.37 22.47 -5.94
N SER A 100 -9.30 23.18 -5.31
CA SER A 100 -10.14 22.61 -4.25
C SER A 100 -10.98 21.45 -4.78
N LEU A 101 -11.60 21.63 -5.95
CA LEU A 101 -12.36 20.56 -6.61
C LEU A 101 -11.46 19.36 -6.95
N PHE A 102 -10.28 19.62 -7.49
CA PHE A 102 -9.28 18.58 -7.78
C PHE A 102 -8.82 17.84 -6.51
N THR A 103 -8.60 18.57 -5.42
CA THR A 103 -8.18 18.00 -4.13
C THR A 103 -9.26 17.10 -3.54
N ILE A 104 -10.54 17.48 -3.64
CA ILE A 104 -11.66 16.64 -3.18
C ILE A 104 -11.69 15.32 -3.94
N VAL A 105 -11.57 15.36 -5.28
CA VAL A 105 -11.52 14.15 -6.11
C VAL A 105 -10.30 13.29 -5.75
N PHE A 106 -9.14 13.91 -5.54
CA PHE A 106 -7.93 13.19 -5.17
C PHE A 106 -8.03 12.52 -3.80
N LEU A 107 -8.60 13.21 -2.80
CA LEU A 107 -8.88 12.65 -1.48
C LEU A 107 -9.87 11.49 -1.54
N TYR A 108 -10.91 11.60 -2.38
CA TYR A 108 -11.86 10.50 -2.59
C TYR A 108 -11.17 9.24 -3.15
N LEU A 109 -10.29 9.40 -4.14
CA LEU A 109 -9.51 8.30 -4.69
C LEU A 109 -8.56 7.67 -3.66
N GLN A 110 -7.90 8.49 -2.84
CA GLN A 110 -7.04 8.01 -1.75
C GLN A 110 -7.84 7.25 -0.68
N TYR A 111 -9.00 7.77 -0.31
CA TYR A 111 -9.90 7.14 0.66
C TYR A 111 -10.40 5.77 0.16
N SER A 112 -10.79 5.68 -1.12
CA SER A 112 -11.21 4.41 -1.72
C SER A 112 -10.11 3.34 -1.69
N LYS A 113 -8.85 3.72 -1.93
CA LYS A 113 -7.72 2.78 -1.79
C LYS A 113 -7.51 2.35 -0.34
N MET A 114 -7.61 3.28 0.62
CA MET A 114 -7.47 2.95 2.03
C MET A 114 -8.57 1.99 2.53
N ASP A 115 -9.82 2.16 2.09
CA ASP A 115 -10.90 1.21 2.44
C ASP A 115 -10.58 -0.22 1.96
N SER A 116 -10.03 -0.34 0.74
CA SER A 116 -9.57 -1.63 0.21
C SER A 116 -8.42 -2.22 1.03
N TYR A 117 -7.40 -1.42 1.36
CA TYR A 117 -6.28 -1.87 2.19
C TYR A 117 -6.72 -2.33 3.58
N ILE A 118 -7.68 -1.63 4.20
CA ILE A 118 -8.23 -2.02 5.51
C ILE A 118 -9.02 -3.32 5.40
N LYS A 119 -9.84 -3.50 4.35
CA LYS A 119 -10.55 -4.76 4.10
C LYS A 119 -9.59 -5.92 3.88
N ASP A 120 -8.58 -5.74 3.06
CA ASP A 120 -7.59 -6.78 2.76
C ASP A 120 -6.79 -7.14 4.01
N TYR A 121 -6.37 -6.14 4.80
CA TYR A 121 -5.71 -6.38 6.08
C TYR A 121 -6.61 -7.15 7.05
N LYS A 122 -7.88 -6.79 7.15
CA LYS A 122 -8.86 -7.47 8.02
C LYS A 122 -9.16 -8.90 7.56
N ILE A 123 -9.11 -9.17 6.25
CA ILE A 123 -9.23 -10.51 5.68
C ILE A 123 -7.98 -11.35 6.01
N ILE A 124 -6.77 -10.77 5.90
CA ILE A 124 -5.51 -11.44 6.27
C ILE A 124 -5.45 -11.72 7.77
N GLU A 125 -5.87 -10.77 8.60
CA GLU A 125 -5.94 -10.92 10.05
C GLU A 125 -6.93 -12.03 10.45
N ASN A 126 -8.11 -12.07 9.83
CA ASN A 126 -9.09 -13.14 10.04
C ASN A 126 -8.61 -14.51 9.53
N MET A 127 -7.86 -14.57 8.43
CA MET A 127 -7.26 -15.83 7.95
C MET A 127 -6.17 -16.33 8.91
N ASN A 128 -5.35 -15.44 9.45
CA ASN A 128 -4.31 -15.82 10.43
C ASN A 128 -4.91 -16.25 11.77
N SER A 129 -5.97 -15.57 12.23
CA SER A 129 -6.69 -15.95 13.45
C SER A 129 -7.46 -17.25 13.29
N GLN A 130 -7.89 -17.62 12.08
CA GLN A 130 -8.50 -18.92 11.78
C GLN A 130 -7.48 -20.04 11.57
N LYS A 131 -6.27 -19.73 11.10
CA LYS A 131 -5.16 -20.69 10.96
C LYS A 131 -4.61 -21.17 12.31
N SER A 132 -4.63 -20.33 13.34
CA SER A 132 -4.22 -20.66 14.70
C SER A 132 -5.06 -21.80 15.35
N PRO A 133 -6.41 -21.72 15.42
CA PRO A 133 -7.24 -22.75 16.04
C PRO A 133 -7.32 -24.04 15.22
N ILE A 134 -7.13 -23.99 13.89
CA ILE A 134 -7.07 -25.21 13.07
C ILE A 134 -5.80 -26.00 13.39
N LYS A 135 -4.65 -25.32 13.47
CA LYS A 135 -3.37 -25.94 13.80
C LYS A 135 -3.36 -26.51 15.23
N GLU A 136 -4.01 -25.84 16.17
CA GLU A 136 -4.14 -26.32 17.55
C GLU A 136 -5.06 -27.55 17.67
N LYS A 137 -6.17 -27.58 16.91
CA LYS A 137 -7.04 -28.77 16.80
C LYS A 137 -6.35 -29.96 16.15
N GLU A 138 -5.52 -29.73 15.14
CA GLU A 138 -4.76 -30.78 14.45
C GLU A 138 -3.70 -31.40 15.37
N ILE A 139 -2.95 -30.58 16.12
CA ILE A 139 -1.98 -31.04 17.13
C ILE A 139 -2.66 -31.82 18.26
N GLN A 140 -3.86 -31.40 18.68
CA GLN A 140 -4.61 -32.10 19.72
C GLN A 140 -5.15 -33.45 19.22
N GLY A 141 -5.67 -33.50 17.99
CA GLY A 141 -6.10 -34.76 17.36
C GLY A 141 -4.95 -35.75 17.16
N GLU A 142 -3.75 -35.27 16.83
CA GLU A 142 -2.56 -36.11 16.67
C GLU A 142 -2.07 -36.68 18.02
N ARG A 143 -2.15 -35.90 19.11
CA ARG A 143 -1.86 -36.38 20.47
C ARG A 143 -2.85 -37.44 20.93
N GLU A 144 -4.14 -37.24 20.71
CA GLU A 144 -5.19 -38.20 21.08
C GLU A 144 -5.03 -39.51 20.30
N ALA A 145 -4.76 -39.44 18.98
CA ALA A 145 -4.50 -40.62 18.17
C ALA A 145 -3.25 -41.39 18.64
N THR A 146 -2.18 -40.68 18.98
CA THR A 146 -0.94 -41.30 19.50
C THR A 146 -1.19 -42.00 20.83
N GLU A 147 -2.01 -41.42 21.70
CA GLU A 147 -2.33 -42.00 23.00
C GLU A 147 -3.25 -43.24 22.90
N ILE A 148 -4.18 -43.24 21.94
CA ILE A 148 -5.00 -44.41 21.61
C ILE A 148 -4.12 -45.55 21.09
N ILE A 149 -3.19 -45.26 20.17
CA ILE A 149 -2.25 -46.26 19.63
C ILE A 149 -1.36 -46.82 20.75
N ARG A 150 -0.84 -45.96 21.65
CA ARG A 150 -0.04 -46.39 22.80
C ARG A 150 -0.83 -47.33 23.72
N LYS A 151 -2.07 -46.98 24.08
CA LYS A 151 -2.94 -47.83 24.91
C LYS A 151 -3.28 -49.15 24.24
N ALA A 152 -3.53 -49.15 22.93
CA ALA A 152 -3.78 -50.37 22.17
C ALA A 152 -2.55 -51.29 22.14
N MET A 153 -1.35 -50.72 21.98
CA MET A 153 -0.09 -51.46 22.00
C MET A 153 0.23 -52.04 23.39
N GLU A 154 -0.02 -51.29 24.46
CA GLU A 154 0.11 -51.79 25.84
C GLU A 154 -0.85 -52.93 26.13
N LYS A 155 -2.10 -52.84 25.65
CA LYS A 155 -3.10 -53.90 25.80
C LYS A 155 -2.71 -55.16 25.02
N ALA A 156 -2.26 -55.01 23.77
CA ALA A 156 -1.78 -56.13 22.96
C ALA A 156 -0.54 -56.80 23.57
N ARG A 157 0.39 -56.01 24.14
CA ARG A 157 1.56 -56.55 24.84
C ARG A 157 1.17 -57.28 26.14
N ALA A 158 0.17 -56.79 26.88
CA ALA A 158 -0.34 -57.47 28.07
C ALA A 158 -1.08 -58.77 27.72
N GLU A 159 -1.84 -58.80 26.62
CA GLU A 159 -2.52 -60.00 26.12
C GLU A 159 -1.53 -61.06 25.59
N ASP A 160 -0.47 -60.65 24.88
CA ASP A 160 0.61 -61.54 24.42
C ASP A 160 1.43 -62.11 25.60
N PHE A 161 1.63 -61.33 26.68
CA PHE A 161 2.26 -61.81 27.91
C PHE A 161 1.37 -62.82 28.67
N ASN A 162 0.05 -62.65 28.61
CA ASN A 162 -0.91 -63.52 29.27
C ASN A 162 -1.14 -64.83 28.47
N GLN A 163 -1.02 -64.79 27.14
CA GLN A 163 -1.04 -65.99 26.29
C GLN A 163 0.23 -66.84 26.47
N ARG A 164 1.42 -66.23 26.52
CA ARG A 164 2.67 -66.99 26.76
C ARG A 164 2.78 -67.57 28.17
N GLY A 165 2.10 -66.98 29.15
CA GLY A 165 2.01 -67.54 30.52
C GLY A 165 1.07 -68.75 30.63
N PHE A 166 0.25 -69.03 29.61
CA PHE A 166 -0.65 -70.18 29.58
C PHE A 166 -0.07 -71.38 28.79
N ASP A 167 0.94 -71.15 27.96
CA ASP A 167 1.64 -72.20 27.20
C ASP A 167 2.75 -72.91 28.01
N ASP A 168 3.11 -72.39 29.20
CA ASP A 168 4.14 -72.92 30.11
C ASP A 168 3.54 -73.69 31.33
N LEU A 169 2.28 -74.13 31.26
CA LEU A 169 1.56 -74.89 32.29
C LEU A 169 1.02 -76.22 31.75
#